data_AF-A0A521MI46-F1
#
_entry.id   AF-A0A521MI46-F1
#
_cell.length_a   1.000
_cell.length_b   1.000
_cell.length_c   1.000
_cell.angle_alpha   90.00
_cell.angle_beta   90.00
_cell.angle_gamma   90.00
#
_symmetry.space_group_name_H-M   'P 1'
#
loop_
_entity.id
_entity.type
_entity.pdbx_description
1 polymer ?
#
loop_
_entity_poly.entity_id
_entity_poly.type
_entity_poly.pdbx_seq_one_letter_code
_entity_poly.pdbx_strand_id
1 'polypeptide(L)'
;MKKILSFFLFLLLLACSAEQAQTRAHITQRSTGKAGRLMISYEFRVGDSLFSDSMELANRVVPHDSVTVLFSPANPRKSHLSLP
;
A
#
# COMPACT_ATOMS: atom_id res chain seq x y z
N MET A 1 -9.51 44.15 -3.19
CA MET A 1 -9.59 42.89 -3.99
C MET A 1 -8.31 42.04 -3.93
N LYS A 2 -7.09 42.62 -3.77
CA LYS A 2 -5.82 41.85 -3.67
C LYS A 2 -5.74 40.85 -2.50
N LYS A 3 -6.44 41.09 -1.38
CA LYS A 3 -6.37 40.23 -0.18
C LYS A 3 -7.10 38.87 -0.33
N ILE A 4 -8.11 38.80 -1.20
CA ILE A 4 -8.89 37.56 -1.43
C ILE A 4 -8.10 36.57 -2.30
N LEU A 5 -7.34 37.09 -3.28
CA LEU A 5 -6.51 36.27 -4.16
C LEU A 5 -5.40 35.54 -3.39
N SER A 6 -4.85 36.17 -2.35
CA SER A 6 -3.81 35.57 -1.50
C SER A 6 -4.34 34.42 -0.63
N PHE A 7 -5.63 34.42 -0.29
CA PHE A 7 -6.25 33.36 0.50
C PHE A 7 -6.52 32.10 -0.34
N PHE A 8 -6.95 32.27 -1.59
CA PHE A 8 -7.14 31.15 -2.53
C PHE A 8 -5.84 30.45 -2.90
N LEU A 9 -4.70 31.16 -2.93
CA LEU A 9 -3.41 30.55 -3.25
C LEU A 9 -2.90 29.62 -2.14
N PHE A 10 -3.20 29.91 -0.87
CA PHE A 10 -2.80 29.05 0.25
C PHE A 10 -3.60 27.75 0.34
N LEU A 11 -4.86 27.75 -0.10
CA LEU A 11 -5.72 26.56 -0.12
C LEU A 11 -5.26 25.49 -1.12
N LEU A 12 -4.61 25.89 -2.22
CA LEU A 12 -4.11 24.96 -3.23
C LEU A 12 -2.90 24.14 -2.76
N LEU A 13 -2.13 24.63 -1.79
CA LEU A 13 -0.95 23.93 -1.27
C LEU A 13 -1.32 22.77 -0.31
N LEU A 14 -2.54 22.77 0.24
CA LEU A 14 -3.03 21.70 1.14
C LEU A 14 -3.61 20.49 0.41
N ALA A 15 -3.80 20.59 -0.92
CA ALA A 15 -4.32 19.48 -1.73
C ALA A 15 -3.24 18.47 -2.15
N CYS A 16 -1.97 18.71 -1.81
CA CYS A 16 -0.88 17.77 -2.07
C CYS A 16 -0.82 16.73 -0.94
N SER A 17 -1.81 15.83 -0.89
CA SER A 17 -1.73 14.63 -0.05
C SER A 17 -0.91 13.56 -0.77
N ALA A 18 0.07 12.98 -0.09
CA ALA A 18 0.78 11.80 -0.59
C ALA A 18 -0.22 10.64 -0.64
N GLU A 19 -0.73 10.36 -1.84
CA GLU A 19 -1.89 9.48 -2.01
C GLU A 19 -1.57 8.03 -1.60
N GLN A 20 -0.37 7.55 -1.92
CA GLN A 20 0.13 6.23 -1.55
C GLN A 20 1.65 6.25 -1.35
N ALA A 21 2.12 5.53 -0.34
CA ALA A 21 3.54 5.25 -0.14
C ALA A 21 3.85 3.81 -0.57
N GLN A 22 5.12 3.57 -0.87
CA GLN A 22 5.61 2.28 -1.34
C GLN A 22 6.69 1.76 -0.41
N THR A 23 6.65 0.47 -0.10
CA THR A 23 7.75 -0.23 0.59
C THR A 23 7.84 -1.69 0.14
N ARG A 24 8.78 -2.44 0.72
CA ARG A 24 8.92 -3.88 0.53
C ARG A 24 8.22 -4.63 1.66
N ALA A 25 7.36 -5.56 1.28
CA ALA A 25 6.78 -6.55 2.17
C ALA A 25 7.49 -7.89 2.02
N HIS A 26 7.70 -8.59 3.13
CA HIS A 26 8.17 -9.97 3.15
C HIS A 26 6.98 -10.92 3.17
N ILE A 27 7.00 -11.96 2.35
CA ILE A 27 5.97 -12.98 2.31
C ILE A 27 6.24 -13.99 3.42
N THR A 28 5.31 -14.10 4.37
CA THR A 28 5.42 -15.02 5.50
C THR A 28 4.75 -16.35 5.21
N GLN A 29 3.71 -16.37 4.36
CA GLN A 29 3.01 -17.59 4.01
C GLN A 29 2.43 -17.55 2.60
N ARG A 30 2.49 -18.70 1.92
CA ARG A 30 1.77 -18.98 0.68
C ARG A 30 0.85 -20.16 0.91
N SER A 31 -0.43 -20.00 0.64
CA SER A 31 -1.42 -21.07 0.80
C SER A 31 -2.41 -21.05 -0.35
N THR A 32 -3.07 -22.20 -0.57
CA THR A 32 -4.16 -22.28 -1.54
C THR A 32 -5.43 -21.76 -0.87
N GLY A 33 -5.93 -20.62 -1.36
CA GLY A 33 -7.22 -20.07 -1.00
C GLY A 33 -8.38 -20.79 -1.69
N LYS A 34 -9.57 -20.19 -1.62
CA LYS A 34 -10.77 -20.77 -2.22
C LYS A 34 -10.63 -20.82 -3.75
N ALA A 35 -11.25 -21.83 -4.37
CA ALA A 35 -11.26 -22.03 -5.82
C ALA A 35 -9.85 -22.10 -6.47
N GLY A 36 -8.84 -22.61 -5.74
CA GLY A 36 -7.48 -22.78 -6.26
C GLY A 36 -6.68 -21.49 -6.40
N ARG A 37 -7.18 -20.37 -5.87
CA ARG A 37 -6.48 -19.08 -5.87
C ARG A 37 -5.30 -19.12 -4.91
N LEU A 38 -4.22 -18.39 -5.22
CA LEU A 38 -3.09 -18.26 -4.32
C LEU A 38 -3.40 -17.19 -3.26
N MET A 39 -3.34 -17.54 -1.99
CA MET A 39 -3.35 -16.60 -0.88
C MET A 39 -1.91 -16.31 -0.46
N ILE A 40 -1.55 -15.02 -0.42
CA ILE A 40 -0.26 -14.56 0.08
C ILE A 40 -0.48 -13.76 1.35
N SER A 41 0.11 -14.21 2.45
CA SER A 41 0.25 -13.43 3.67
C SER A 41 1.60 -12.74 3.68
N TYR A 42 1.63 -11.47 4.03
CA TYR A 42 2.83 -10.65 3.96
C TYR A 42 2.90 -9.64 5.11
N GLU A 43 4.12 -9.21 5.41
CA GLU A 43 4.40 -8.23 6.44
C GLU A 43 5.32 -7.13 5.93
N PHE A 44 5.08 -5.89 6.37
CA PHE A 44 5.89 -4.74 6.00
C PHE A 44 6.00 -3.75 7.16
N ARG A 45 7.06 -2.94 7.13
CA ARG A 45 7.33 -1.93 8.16
C ARG A 45 6.98 -0.54 7.68
N VAL A 46 6.41 0.25 8.59
CA VAL A 46 6.23 1.69 8.45
C VAL A 46 6.76 2.35 9.72
N GLY A 47 7.94 2.97 9.62
CA GLY A 47 8.71 3.37 10.80
C GLY A 47 9.07 2.15 11.67
N ASP A 48 8.79 2.23 12.96
CA ASP A 48 9.04 1.14 13.93
C ASP A 48 7.89 0.13 14.03
N SER A 49 6.80 0.36 13.30
CA SER A 49 5.61 -0.50 13.35
C SER A 49 5.65 -1.57 12.26
N LEU A 50 5.28 -2.80 12.62
CA LEU A 50 5.10 -3.93 11.70
C LEU A 50 3.61 -4.10 11.40
N PHE A 51 3.28 -4.22 10.12
CA PHE A 51 1.93 -4.46 9.62
C PHE A 51 1.89 -5.78 8.86
N SER A 52 0.80 -6.52 9.02
CA SER A 52 0.55 -7.79 8.35
C SER A 52 -0.78 -7.73 7.62
N ASP A 53 -0.84 -8.32 6.43
CA ASP A 53 -2.05 -8.38 5.60
C ASP A 53 -1.99 -9.62 4.68
N SER A 54 -3.09 -9.92 4.00
CA SER A 54 -3.19 -11.05 3.08
C SER A 54 -3.96 -10.70 1.81
N MET A 55 -3.54 -11.22 0.67
CA MET A 55 -4.17 -10.95 -0.62
C MET A 55 -4.36 -12.22 -1.45
N GLU A 56 -5.56 -12.39 -2.00
CA GLU A 56 -5.86 -13.45 -2.97
C GLU A 56 -5.46 -13.04 -4.39
N LEU A 57 -4.62 -13.85 -5.00
CA LEU A 57 -4.15 -13.70 -6.37
C LEU A 57 -4.80 -14.76 -7.26
N ALA A 58 -5.38 -14.31 -8.37
CA ALA A 58 -5.84 -15.20 -9.42
C ALA A 58 -4.74 -15.30 -10.49
N ASN A 59 -4.34 -16.53 -10.85
CA ASN A 59 -3.48 -16.83 -11.99
C ASN A 59 -2.16 -16.02 -12.05
N ARG A 60 -1.53 -15.74 -10.90
CA ARG A 60 -0.21 -15.09 -10.83
C ARG A 60 0.75 -15.91 -9.99
N VAL A 61 1.97 -16.04 -10.49
CA VAL A 61 3.11 -16.63 -9.76
C VAL A 61 3.89 -15.50 -9.11
N VAL A 62 4.19 -15.62 -7.82
CA VAL A 62 5.03 -14.68 -7.08
C VAL A 62 6.31 -15.40 -6.67
N PRO A 63 7.37 -15.33 -7.49
CA PRO A 63 8.56 -16.17 -7.33
C PRO A 63 9.48 -15.71 -6.20
N HIS A 64 9.36 -14.46 -5.76
CA HIS A 64 10.22 -13.88 -4.73
C HIS A 64 9.53 -13.89 -3.37
N ASP A 65 10.32 -14.00 -2.29
CA ASP A 65 9.84 -13.90 -0.90
C ASP A 65 9.64 -12.45 -0.42
N SER A 66 9.83 -11.48 -1.32
CA SER A 66 9.47 -10.10 -1.05
C SER A 66 8.83 -9.44 -2.27
N VAL A 67 7.85 -8.58 -2.00
CA VAL A 67 7.03 -7.92 -3.02
C VAL A 67 6.87 -6.45 -2.65
N THR A 68 6.57 -5.64 -3.65
CA THR A 68 6.23 -4.25 -3.40
C THR A 68 4.83 -4.19 -2.78
N VAL A 69 4.67 -3.38 -1.74
CA VAL A 69 3.37 -3.04 -1.18
C VAL A 69 3.14 -1.55 -1.31
N LEU A 70 1.94 -1.18 -1.76
CA LEU A 70 1.45 0.18 -1.77
C LEU A 70 0.46 0.33 -0.62
N PHE A 71 0.63 1.38 0.18
CA PHE A 71 -0.18 1.60 1.38
C PHE A 71 -0.50 3.09 1.55
N SER A 72 -1.60 3.39 2.25
CA SER A 72 -1.90 4.76 2.66
C SER A 72 -1.07 5.13 3.91
N PRO A 73 -0.24 6.20 3.88
CA PRO A 73 0.51 6.63 5.07
C PRO A 73 -0.39 6.96 6.26
N ALA A 74 -1.59 7.50 6.00
CA ALA A 74 -2.58 7.82 7.03
C ALA A 74 -3.24 6.57 7.64
N ASN A 75 -3.25 5.45 6.91
CA ASN A 75 -3.76 4.18 7.39
C ASN A 75 -3.07 3.01 6.68
N PRO A 76 -1.92 2.53 7.20
CA PRO A 76 -1.14 1.49 6.54
C PRO A 76 -1.88 0.15 6.37
N ARG A 77 -2.95 -0.10 7.13
CA ARG A 77 -3.79 -1.31 6.94
C ARG A 77 -4.55 -1.30 5.62
N LYS A 78 -4.64 -0.16 4.94
CA LYS A 78 -5.11 -0.08 3.55
C LYS A 78 -3.92 -0.32 2.62
N SER A 79 -3.49 -1.58 2.55
CA SER A 79 -2.39 -2.05 1.71
C SER A 79 -2.88 -2.88 0.53
N HIS A 80 -2.10 -2.90 -0.54
CA HIS A 80 -2.23 -3.90 -1.60
C HIS A 80 -0.86 -4.20 -2.21
N LEU A 81 -0.67 -5.44 -2.67
CA LEU A 81 0.57 -5.81 -3.33
C LEU A 81 0.61 -5.23 -4.74
N SER A 82 1.72 -4.59 -5.08
CA SER A 82 2.06 -4.24 -6.45
C SER A 82 2.92 -5.37 -7.02
N LEU A 83 2.29 -6.17 -7.88
CA LEU A 83 2.93 -7.28 -8.57
C LEU A 83 3.24 -6.87 -10.02
N PRO A 84 4.39 -7.32 -10.59
CA PRO A 84 4.64 -7.17 -12.01
C PRO A 84 3.59 -7.90 -12.87
#